data_AF-A0A356YWW8-F1
#
_entry.id   AF-A0A356YWW8-F1
#
_cell.length_a   1.000
_cell.length_b   1.000
_cell.length_c   1.000
_cell.angle_alpha   90.00
_cell.angle_beta   90.00
_cell.angle_gamma   90.00
#
_symmetry.space_group_name_H-M   'P 1'
#
loop_
_entity.id
_entity.type
_entity.pdbx_description
1 polymer ?
#
loop_
_entity_poly.entity_id
_entity_poly.type
_entity_poly.pdbx_seq_one_letter_code
_entity_poly.pdbx_strand_id
1 'polypeptide(L)'
;MKSPFKFLDSYTKDDREIFFGREREIEELYHRVFESKILLVYGVSGTGKSSLIHCGLANKFSETDWLPLVVRRGGSMIESLTSVINSASLTAQQSKFLTPSDFNKGVRSLYLDHYKPAFFIFDQFEELFIFGDKEERLLFIHIVKTLTESELQCRMIFVMHEEYMAGVTEFEKFIPTFFSKTGNVSDLPGSFVVTASCDKKCYIWNINKDNNRFNVYDSLTGHNDTVWSCEFNRTGKYKITASADSTIRIWDLNGRERNAEFSFGYNYLDGRRYKVKYGEYDDDVENPDLSPYYRKVCNATFSKDELSVVATGYF
;
A
#
# COMPACT_ATOMS: atom_id res chain seq x y z
N MET A 1 15.97 0.64 -22.35
CA MET A 1 14.84 1.08 -21.49
C MET A 1 15.18 0.75 -20.05
N LYS A 2 15.29 1.75 -19.17
CA LYS A 2 15.38 1.51 -17.72
C LYS A 2 14.05 0.93 -17.25
N SER A 3 14.09 -0.11 -16.41
CA SER A 3 12.88 -0.68 -15.81
C SER A 3 12.13 0.42 -15.04
N PRO A 4 10.82 0.60 -15.22
CA PRO A 4 10.03 1.55 -14.44
C PRO A 4 9.89 1.13 -12.96
N PHE A 5 10.31 -0.09 -12.59
CA PHE A 5 10.12 -0.61 -11.24
C PHE A 5 11.24 -0.19 -10.29
N LYS A 6 10.85 0.53 -9.24
CA LYS A 6 11.74 1.04 -8.18
C LYS A 6 12.09 0.04 -7.06
N PHE A 7 11.72 -1.25 -7.20
CA PHE A 7 11.96 -2.30 -6.19
C PHE A 7 11.48 -1.90 -4.77
N LEU A 8 12.39 -1.47 -3.88
CA LEU A 8 12.13 -1.08 -2.49
C LEU A 8 11.93 0.43 -2.32
N ASP A 9 12.25 1.23 -3.35
CA ASP A 9 12.09 2.68 -3.28
C ASP A 9 10.61 3.06 -3.49
N SER A 10 10.14 4.02 -2.70
CA SER A 10 8.81 4.60 -2.86
C SER A 10 8.70 5.35 -4.19
N TYR A 11 7.57 5.19 -4.87
CA TYR A 11 7.24 6.02 -6.03
C TYR A 11 7.06 7.48 -5.57
N THR A 12 7.59 8.42 -6.35
CA THR A 12 7.51 9.88 -6.10
C THR A 12 6.47 10.52 -7.00
N LYS A 13 6.21 11.82 -6.83
CA LYS A 13 5.25 12.58 -7.66
C LYS A 13 5.54 12.42 -9.17
N ASP A 14 6.81 12.33 -9.54
CA ASP A 14 7.29 12.19 -10.91
C ASP A 14 6.97 10.83 -11.55
N ASP A 15 6.65 9.81 -10.75
CA ASP A 15 6.37 8.45 -11.22
C ASP A 15 4.87 8.22 -11.56
N ARG A 16 4.10 9.29 -11.74
CA ARG A 16 2.64 9.25 -11.94
C ARG A 16 2.20 8.30 -13.07
N GLU A 17 2.96 8.22 -14.15
CA GLU A 17 2.62 7.40 -15.32
C GLU A 17 2.69 5.89 -15.06
N ILE A 18 3.34 5.48 -13.96
CA ILE A 18 3.60 4.08 -13.62
C ILE A 18 2.97 3.65 -12.28
N PHE A 19 2.34 4.57 -11.56
CA PHE A 19 1.58 4.32 -10.34
C PHE A 19 0.07 4.29 -10.65
N PHE A 20 -0.54 3.11 -10.62
CA PHE A 20 -1.93 2.90 -11.05
C PHE A 20 -2.64 1.84 -10.20
N GLY A 21 -3.98 1.90 -10.17
CA GLY A 21 -4.83 0.89 -9.53
C GLY A 21 -5.17 1.16 -8.07
N ARG A 22 -4.87 2.36 -7.58
CA ARG A 22 -5.15 2.82 -6.20
C ARG A 22 -5.99 4.09 -6.17
N GLU A 23 -6.72 4.40 -7.25
CA GLU A 23 -7.37 5.69 -7.45
C GLU A 23 -8.43 6.00 -6.38
N ARG A 24 -9.14 4.97 -5.89
CA ARG A 24 -10.13 5.14 -4.82
C ARG A 24 -9.47 5.35 -3.46
N GLU A 25 -8.44 4.58 -3.13
CA GLU A 25 -7.66 4.77 -1.92
C GLU A 25 -7.03 6.17 -1.88
N ILE A 26 -6.53 6.64 -3.02
CA ILE A 26 -6.01 8.00 -3.17
C ILE A 26 -7.11 9.04 -2.94
N GLU A 27 -8.29 8.87 -3.54
CA GLU A 27 -9.41 9.80 -3.39
C GLU A 27 -9.90 9.88 -1.93
N GLU A 28 -10.01 8.74 -1.28
CA GLU A 28 -10.42 8.68 0.12
C GLU A 28 -9.37 9.27 1.06
N LEU A 29 -8.09 8.95 0.84
CA LEU A 29 -7.00 9.61 1.56
C LEU A 29 -7.03 11.11 1.35
N TYR A 30 -7.25 11.57 0.12
CA TYR A 30 -7.38 12.99 -0.20
C TYR A 30 -8.49 13.64 0.62
N HIS A 31 -9.70 13.07 0.64
CA HIS A 31 -10.81 13.59 1.46
C HIS A 31 -10.50 13.59 2.96
N ARG A 32 -10.02 12.46 3.50
CA ARG A 32 -9.71 12.32 4.94
C ARG A 32 -8.62 13.27 5.39
N VAL A 33 -7.64 13.54 4.52
CA VAL A 33 -6.60 14.54 4.78
C VAL A 33 -7.22 15.91 5.03
N PHE A 34 -8.35 16.28 4.40
CA PHE A 34 -8.99 17.59 4.64
C PHE A 34 -9.87 17.65 5.88
N GLU A 35 -10.46 16.53 6.30
CA GLU A 35 -11.38 16.45 7.44
C GLU A 35 -10.71 16.68 8.80
N SER A 36 -9.42 16.34 8.92
CA SER A 36 -8.68 16.42 10.17
C SER A 36 -7.25 16.90 9.95
N LYS A 37 -6.64 17.46 11.00
CA LYS A 37 -5.20 17.77 11.02
C LYS A 37 -4.33 16.53 11.19
N ILE A 38 -4.89 15.43 11.68
CA ILE A 38 -4.19 14.16 11.85
C ILE A 38 -4.86 13.10 10.98
N LEU A 39 -4.04 12.39 10.22
CA LEU A 39 -4.39 11.19 9.49
C LEU A 39 -3.41 10.07 9.85
N LEU A 40 -3.93 8.92 10.28
CA LEU A 40 -3.14 7.72 10.51
C LEU A 40 -3.35 6.73 9.36
N VAL A 41 -2.25 6.33 8.72
CA VAL A 41 -2.20 5.39 7.60
C VAL A 41 -1.38 4.18 8.02
N TYR A 42 -2.01 3.02 8.14
CA TYR A 42 -1.32 1.82 8.63
C TYR A 42 -1.62 0.58 7.79
N GLY A 43 -0.82 -0.47 7.88
CA GLY A 43 -1.07 -1.73 7.16
C GLY A 43 0.18 -2.60 7.06
N VAL A 44 0.03 -3.81 6.54
CA VAL A 44 1.13 -4.79 6.38
C VAL A 44 2.31 -4.21 5.59
N SER A 45 3.52 -4.72 5.83
CA SER A 45 4.71 -4.32 5.09
C SER A 45 4.59 -4.64 3.60
N GLY A 46 5.17 -3.79 2.74
CA GLY A 46 5.11 -3.98 1.29
C GLY A 46 3.76 -3.68 0.61
N THR A 47 2.73 -3.25 1.36
CA THR A 47 1.42 -2.85 0.81
C THR A 47 1.42 -1.55 0.01
N GLY A 48 2.57 -0.85 -0.05
CA GLY A 48 2.73 0.37 -0.83
C GLY A 48 2.28 1.65 -0.13
N LYS A 49 2.19 1.67 1.21
CA LYS A 49 1.76 2.84 2.02
C LYS A 49 2.53 4.12 1.65
N SER A 50 3.86 4.08 1.66
CA SER A 50 4.70 5.24 1.33
C SER A 50 4.51 5.67 -0.12
N SER A 51 4.36 4.73 -1.07
CA SER A 51 4.05 5.04 -2.47
C SER A 51 2.66 5.66 -2.65
N LEU A 52 1.67 5.20 -1.86
CA LEU A 52 0.32 5.74 -1.86
C LEU A 52 0.29 7.20 -1.40
N ILE A 53 1.15 7.57 -0.44
CA ILE A 53 1.30 8.96 0.02
C ILE A 53 2.15 9.81 -0.94
N HIS A 54 3.37 9.38 -1.24
CA HIS A 54 4.35 10.17 -1.99
C HIS A 54 4.06 10.27 -3.49
N CYS A 55 3.42 9.25 -4.07
CA CYS A 55 2.99 9.27 -5.46
C CYS A 55 1.50 9.55 -5.57
N GLY A 56 0.67 8.74 -4.92
CA GLY A 56 -0.78 8.81 -5.09
C GLY A 56 -1.39 10.12 -4.58
N LEU A 57 -1.35 10.31 -3.26
CA LEU A 57 -1.92 11.47 -2.58
C LEU A 57 -1.25 12.77 -3.05
N ALA A 58 0.09 12.81 -3.10
CA ALA A 58 0.82 14.00 -3.55
C ALA A 58 0.44 14.47 -4.96
N ASN A 59 0.04 13.55 -5.86
CA ASN A 59 -0.42 13.89 -7.21
C ASN A 59 -1.85 14.44 -7.27
N LYS A 60 -2.64 14.35 -6.18
CA LYS A 60 -3.95 15.02 -6.09
C LYS A 60 -3.83 16.50 -5.77
N PHE A 61 -2.68 16.94 -5.24
CA PHE A 61 -2.45 18.33 -4.93
C PHE A 61 -1.73 19.06 -6.07
N SER A 62 -2.14 20.30 -6.29
CA SER A 62 -1.38 21.24 -7.12
C SER A 62 -0.03 21.55 -6.45
N GLU A 63 0.94 22.07 -7.20
CA GLU A 63 2.21 22.51 -6.62
C GLU A 63 2.06 23.68 -5.65
N THR A 64 0.97 24.46 -5.75
CA THR A 64 0.70 25.59 -4.87
C THR A 64 0.08 25.18 -3.54
N ASP A 65 -0.48 23.98 -3.44
CA ASP A 65 -1.25 23.55 -2.26
C ASP A 65 -0.53 22.47 -1.45
N TRP A 66 0.67 22.07 -1.83
CA TRP A 66 1.40 20.93 -1.25
C TRP A 66 2.82 21.31 -0.85
N LEU A 67 3.06 21.42 0.46
CA LEU A 67 4.40 21.50 1.03
C LEU A 67 4.68 20.21 1.83
N PRO A 68 5.24 19.17 1.20
CA PRO A 68 5.52 17.91 1.87
C PRO A 68 6.79 18.02 2.72
N LEU A 69 6.68 17.62 3.98
CA LEU A 69 7.76 17.61 4.95
C LEU A 69 7.90 16.17 5.45
N VAL A 70 8.73 15.38 4.76
CA VAL A 70 8.91 13.96 5.06
C VAL A 70 9.85 13.80 6.24
N VAL A 71 9.35 13.18 7.30
CA VAL A 71 10.09 12.91 8.54
C VAL A 71 10.24 11.40 8.67
N ARG A 72 11.48 10.93 8.65
CA ARG A 72 11.87 9.57 9.07
C ARG A 72 12.79 9.68 10.26
N ARG A 73 12.76 8.70 11.17
CA ARG A 73 13.55 8.77 12.39
C ARG A 73 15.03 8.58 12.07
N GLY A 74 15.85 9.60 12.37
CA GLY A 74 17.31 9.47 12.45
C GLY A 74 17.74 9.06 13.85
N GLY A 75 18.51 9.94 14.52
CA GLY A 75 18.90 9.77 15.93
C GLY A 75 17.75 9.94 16.91
N SER A 76 16.86 10.91 16.66
CA SER A 76 15.56 11.07 17.31
C SER A 76 14.52 11.62 16.32
N MET A 77 13.24 11.35 16.57
CA MET A 77 12.14 11.87 15.77
C MET A 77 12.02 13.39 15.90
N ILE A 78 12.35 13.93 17.07
CA ILE A 78 12.30 15.37 17.37
C ILE A 78 13.39 16.12 16.61
N GLU A 79 14.62 15.61 16.58
CA GLU A 79 15.70 16.19 15.77
C GLU A 79 15.38 16.10 14.28
N SER A 80 14.80 14.97 13.85
CA SER A 80 14.42 14.78 12.44
C SER A 80 13.35 15.78 12.02
N LEU A 81 12.31 15.98 12.85
CA LEU A 81 11.29 17.01 12.63
C LEU A 81 11.89 18.42 12.61
N THR A 82 12.79 18.72 13.56
CA THR A 82 13.49 20.00 13.64
C THR A 82 14.31 20.28 12.37
N SER A 83 15.06 19.29 11.90
CA SER A 83 15.88 19.37 10.69
C SER A 83 15.03 19.63 9.45
N VAL A 84 13.88 18.95 9.32
CA VAL A 84 12.95 19.12 8.20
C VAL A 84 12.33 20.53 8.21
N ILE A 85 11.94 21.05 9.37
CA ILE A 85 11.41 22.43 9.46
C ILE A 85 12.49 23.45 9.10
N ASN A 86 13.70 23.28 9.61
CA ASN A 86 14.81 24.21 9.33
C ASN A 86 15.22 24.19 7.87
N SER A 87 15.33 23.01 7.26
CA SER A 87 15.72 22.88 5.84
C SER A 87 14.65 23.42 4.88
N ALA A 88 13.38 23.40 5.27
CA ALA A 88 12.29 23.97 4.46
C ALA A 88 12.08 25.47 4.69
N SER A 89 12.65 26.07 5.74
CA SER A 89 12.49 27.50 6.04
C SER A 89 13.40 28.35 5.15
N LEU A 90 12.85 29.43 4.58
CA LEU A 90 13.61 30.42 3.82
C LEU A 90 14.17 31.51 4.74
N THR A 91 13.50 31.75 5.86
CA THR A 91 13.96 32.66 6.91
C THR A 91 14.90 31.93 7.87
N ALA A 92 16.04 32.53 8.20
CA ALA A 92 17.01 31.95 9.14
C ALA A 92 16.38 31.75 10.52
N GLN A 93 16.05 30.51 10.87
CA GLN A 93 15.54 30.17 12.20
C GLN A 93 16.69 30.12 13.21
N GLN A 94 16.66 31.00 14.21
CA GLN A 94 17.71 31.09 15.24
C GLN A 94 17.50 30.13 16.43
N SER A 95 16.37 29.43 16.53
CA SER A 95 15.98 28.71 17.75
C SER A 95 16.27 27.21 17.68
N LYS A 96 16.95 26.69 18.71
CA LYS A 96 16.87 25.27 19.07
C LYS A 96 15.40 24.97 19.42
N PHE A 97 14.78 24.04 18.71
CA PHE A 97 13.43 23.58 19.02
C PHE A 97 13.46 22.71 20.28
N LEU A 98 13.30 23.35 21.44
CA LEU A 98 13.38 22.67 22.75
C LEU A 98 12.00 22.45 23.36
N THR A 99 11.01 23.27 22.99
CA THR A 99 9.66 23.21 23.54
C THR A 99 8.60 23.06 22.45
N PRO A 100 7.41 22.50 22.76
CA PRO A 100 6.28 22.45 21.80
C PRO A 100 5.91 23.81 21.20
N SER A 101 6.09 24.90 21.94
CA SER A 101 5.83 26.27 21.45
C SER A 101 6.79 26.70 20.35
N ASP A 102 8.03 26.22 20.38
CA ASP A 102 9.02 26.53 19.34
C ASP A 102 8.63 25.86 18.01
N PHE A 103 8.06 24.66 18.06
CA PHE A 103 7.50 24.00 16.87
C PHE A 103 6.35 24.81 16.26
N ASN A 104 5.46 25.37 17.07
CA ASN A 104 4.41 26.29 16.58
C ASN A 104 5.01 27.51 15.83
N LYS A 105 6.06 28.13 16.39
CA LYS A 105 6.73 29.26 15.72
C LYS A 105 7.38 28.83 14.41
N GLY A 106 8.05 27.67 14.38
CA GLY A 106 8.68 27.15 13.18
C GLY A 106 7.68 26.85 12.07
N VAL A 107 6.56 26.20 12.39
CA VAL A 107 5.48 25.93 11.43
C VAL A 107 4.83 27.22 10.94
N ARG A 108 4.64 28.21 11.82
CA ARG A 108 4.16 29.54 11.42
C ARG A 108 5.12 30.22 10.45
N SER A 109 6.42 30.11 10.66
CA SER A 109 7.44 30.64 9.73
C SER A 109 7.34 29.97 8.37
N LEU A 110 7.22 28.64 8.31
CA LEU A 110 7.05 27.91 7.06
C LEU A 110 5.82 28.39 6.27
N TYR A 111 4.71 28.62 6.98
CA TYR A 111 3.51 29.17 6.35
C TYR A 111 3.74 30.57 5.77
N LEU A 112 4.48 31.44 6.48
CA LEU A 112 4.79 32.80 6.01
C LEU A 112 5.81 32.82 4.85
N ASP A 113 6.72 31.85 4.81
CA ASP A 113 7.73 31.73 3.75
C ASP A 113 7.11 31.22 2.44
N HIS A 114 6.21 30.23 2.52
CA HIS A 114 5.70 29.52 1.34
C HIS A 114 4.26 29.89 0.97
N TYR A 115 3.47 30.40 1.92
CA TYR A 115 2.02 30.59 1.79
C TYR A 115 1.26 29.31 1.43
N LYS A 116 1.75 28.16 1.90
CA LYS A 116 1.15 26.82 1.66
C LYS A 116 0.86 26.10 2.97
N PRO A 117 -0.19 25.26 3.03
CA PRO A 117 -0.34 24.34 4.13
C PRO A 117 0.80 23.32 4.18
N ALA A 118 1.38 23.13 5.37
CA ALA A 118 2.47 22.18 5.59
C ALA A 118 1.95 20.76 5.85
N PHE A 119 2.45 19.77 5.12
CA PHE A 119 2.09 18.36 5.28
C PHE A 119 3.27 17.59 5.86
N PHE A 120 3.25 17.36 7.16
CA PHE A 120 4.23 16.52 7.84
C PHE A 120 3.90 15.06 7.61
N ILE A 121 4.80 14.33 6.94
CA ILE A 121 4.62 12.92 6.60
C ILE A 121 5.62 12.13 7.45
N PHE A 122 5.14 11.53 8.54
CA PHE A 122 5.93 10.68 9.41
C PHE A 122 5.93 9.26 8.84
N ASP A 123 6.94 8.94 8.04
CA ASP A 123 7.06 7.62 7.41
C ASP A 123 7.84 6.67 8.35
N GLN A 124 7.40 5.41 8.43
CA GLN A 124 7.87 4.45 9.44
C GLN A 124 7.70 4.97 10.88
N PHE A 125 6.54 5.54 11.17
CA PHE A 125 6.27 6.18 12.47
C PHE A 125 6.44 5.23 13.66
N GLU A 126 6.29 3.92 13.46
CA GLU A 126 6.53 2.92 14.50
C GLU A 126 7.94 2.96 15.11
N GLU A 127 8.94 3.49 14.41
CA GLU A 127 10.31 3.63 14.93
C GLU A 127 10.37 4.47 16.21
N LEU A 128 9.42 5.40 16.39
CA LEU A 128 9.29 6.16 17.64
C LEU A 128 8.99 5.24 18.83
N PHE A 129 8.20 4.18 18.64
CA PHE A 129 7.85 3.23 19.70
C PHE A 129 8.94 2.17 19.90
N ILE A 130 9.64 1.80 18.83
CA ILE A 130 10.67 0.77 18.87
C ILE A 130 11.96 1.30 19.51
N PHE A 131 12.39 2.50 19.11
CA PHE A 131 13.68 3.05 19.49
C PHE A 131 13.59 4.27 20.41
N GLY A 132 12.44 4.94 20.46
CA GLY A 132 12.26 6.14 21.27
C GLY A 132 12.06 5.82 22.74
N ASP A 133 12.79 6.54 23.60
CA ASP A 133 12.59 6.47 25.03
C ASP A 133 11.26 7.13 25.45
N LYS A 134 10.93 7.04 26.74
CA LYS A 134 9.68 7.58 27.26
C LYS A 134 9.62 9.11 27.20
N GLU A 135 10.76 9.79 27.35
CA GLU A 135 10.82 11.25 27.35
C GLU A 135 10.63 11.80 25.93
N GLU A 136 11.31 11.19 24.95
CA GLU A 136 11.16 11.49 23.53
C GLU A 136 9.70 11.31 23.09
N ARG A 137 9.09 10.16 23.42
CA ARG A 137 7.68 9.88 23.09
C ARG A 137 6.73 10.91 23.69
N LEU A 138 6.88 11.22 24.98
CA LEU A 138 6.03 12.20 25.64
C LEU A 138 6.21 13.59 25.04
N LEU A 139 7.45 14.02 24.80
CA LEU A 139 7.71 15.33 24.20
C LEU A 139 7.10 15.42 22.79
N PHE A 140 7.26 14.36 21.99
CA PHE A 140 6.66 14.28 20.66
C PHE A 140 5.12 14.35 20.71
N ILE A 141 4.46 13.63 21.64
CA ILE A 141 3.01 13.72 21.85
C ILE A 141 2.59 15.16 22.16
N HIS A 142 3.31 15.86 23.04
CA HIS A 142 3.00 17.25 23.37
C HIS A 142 3.19 18.20 22.18
N ILE A 143 4.19 17.96 21.33
CA ILE A 143 4.40 18.70 20.08
C ILE A 143 3.22 18.51 19.13
N VAL A 144 2.85 17.26 18.84
CA VAL A 144 1.71 16.92 17.95
C VAL A 144 0.42 17.53 18.48
N LYS A 145 0.16 17.41 19.79
CA LYS A 145 -1.00 18.03 20.44
C LYS A 145 -1.03 19.54 20.21
N THR A 146 0.08 20.21 20.53
CA THR A 146 0.22 21.67 20.42
C THR A 146 0.00 22.16 18.99
N LEU A 147 0.53 21.45 17.99
CA LEU A 147 0.33 21.78 16.58
C LEU A 147 -1.11 21.52 16.11
N THR A 148 -1.74 20.46 16.61
CA THR A 148 -3.12 20.07 16.28
C THR A 148 -4.14 21.06 16.85
N GLU A 149 -3.91 21.55 18.07
CA GLU A 149 -4.75 22.55 18.75
C GLU A 149 -4.52 23.99 18.25
N SER A 150 -3.44 24.24 17.51
CA SER A 150 -3.15 25.55 16.93
C SER A 150 -4.10 25.92 15.78
N GLU A 151 -4.12 27.18 15.36
CA GLU A 151 -4.81 27.62 14.12
C GLU A 151 -3.94 27.49 12.86
N LEU A 152 -2.74 26.93 12.99
CA LEU A 152 -1.80 26.84 11.88
C LEU A 152 -2.31 25.89 10.79
N GLN A 153 -2.03 26.25 9.53
CA GLN A 153 -2.31 25.43 8.35
C GLN A 153 -1.29 24.32 8.23
N CYS A 154 -1.35 23.34 9.13
CA CYS A 154 -0.52 22.15 9.10
C CYS A 154 -1.36 20.89 9.28
N ARG A 155 -0.96 19.85 8.56
CA ARG A 155 -1.55 18.51 8.63
C ARG A 155 -0.43 17.49 8.84
N MET A 156 -0.74 16.42 9.55
CA MET A 156 0.18 15.36 9.92
C MET A 156 -0.36 14.03 9.45
N ILE A 157 0.43 13.35 8.62
CA ILE A 157 0.14 12.02 8.09
C ILE A 157 1.13 11.06 8.73
N PHE A 158 0.64 10.16 9.57
CA PHE A 158 1.44 9.15 10.23
C PHE A 158 1.33 7.85 9.44
N VAL A 159 2.44 7.35 8.91
CA VAL A 159 2.49 6.11 8.14
C VAL A 159 3.19 5.04 8.97
N MET A 160 2.50 3.93 9.25
CA MET A 160 3.08 2.87 10.09
C MET A 160 2.68 1.44 9.72
N HIS A 161 3.31 0.46 10.36
CA HIS A 161 2.89 -0.94 10.29
C HIS A 161 1.77 -1.25 11.30
N GLU A 162 0.79 -2.05 10.89
CA GLU A 162 -0.41 -2.34 11.70
C GLU A 162 -0.11 -3.07 13.01
N GLU A 163 0.92 -3.91 13.04
CA GLU A 163 1.36 -4.63 14.25
C GLU A 163 1.80 -3.70 15.39
N TYR A 164 2.15 -2.44 15.10
CA TYR A 164 2.55 -1.45 16.09
C TYR A 164 1.42 -0.51 16.54
N MET A 165 0.17 -0.76 16.09
CA MET A 165 -1.00 0.05 16.45
C MET A 165 -1.18 0.23 17.97
N ALA A 166 -0.77 -0.76 18.77
CA ALA A 166 -0.86 -0.70 20.23
C ALA A 166 -0.09 0.51 20.81
N GLY A 167 1.06 0.88 20.23
CA GLY A 167 1.85 2.03 20.69
C GLY A 167 1.12 3.36 20.52
N VAL A 168 0.22 3.45 19.53
CA VAL A 168 -0.56 4.67 19.25
C VAL A 168 -1.59 4.96 20.35
N THR A 169 -2.00 3.96 21.13
CA THR A 169 -2.93 4.17 22.26
C THR A 169 -2.38 5.14 23.32
N GLU A 170 -1.05 5.32 23.39
CA GLU A 170 -0.43 6.34 24.23
C GLU A 170 -0.80 7.76 23.78
N PHE A 171 -0.98 7.98 22.47
CA PHE A 171 -1.37 9.28 21.90
C PHE A 171 -2.83 9.60 22.19
N GLU A 172 -3.73 8.62 22.16
CA GLU A 172 -5.17 8.82 22.40
C GLU A 172 -5.47 9.44 23.77
N LYS A 173 -4.66 9.09 24.78
CA LYS A 173 -4.77 9.66 26.13
C LYS A 173 -4.62 11.17 26.15
N PHE A 174 -3.80 11.73 25.25
CA PHE A 174 -3.49 13.15 25.20
C PHE A 174 -4.15 13.87 24.03
N ILE A 175 -4.48 13.13 22.97
CA ILE A 175 -5.09 13.58 21.71
C ILE A 175 -6.24 12.61 21.39
N PRO A 176 -7.43 12.80 21.98
CA PRO A 176 -8.56 11.89 21.76
C PRO A 176 -9.00 11.78 20.29
N THR A 177 -8.71 12.81 19.48
CA THR A 177 -8.99 12.81 18.04
C THR A 177 -7.98 12.01 17.21
N PHE A 178 -6.90 11.49 17.80
CA PHE A 178 -5.85 10.75 17.07
C PHE A 178 -6.41 9.52 16.35
N PHE A 179 -7.37 8.82 16.97
CA PHE A 179 -8.07 7.68 16.37
C PHE A 179 -9.34 8.05 15.60
N SER A 180 -9.81 9.29 15.72
CA SER A 180 -11.10 9.70 15.15
C SER A 180 -11.17 9.55 13.63
N LYS A 181 -10.01 9.51 12.96
CA LYS A 181 -9.85 9.37 11.50
C LYS A 181 -8.66 8.47 11.14
N THR A 182 -8.74 7.21 11.55
CA THR A 182 -7.77 6.17 11.13
C THR A 182 -8.14 5.59 9.76
N GLY A 183 -7.18 5.47 8.86
CA GLY A 183 -7.31 4.73 7.60
C GLY A 183 -6.29 3.61 7.54
N ASN A 184 -6.71 2.38 7.80
CA ASN A 184 -5.86 1.23 7.45
C ASN A 184 -5.79 1.14 5.93
N VAL A 185 -4.62 1.00 5.34
CA VAL A 185 -4.43 0.69 3.92
C VAL A 185 -5.15 -0.62 3.53
N SER A 186 -5.40 -1.51 4.49
CA SER A 186 -6.29 -2.68 4.30
C SER A 186 -7.78 -2.44 4.65
N ASP A 187 -8.15 -1.35 5.33
CA ASP A 187 -9.54 -0.92 5.64
C ASP A 187 -10.03 0.26 4.77
N LEU A 188 -9.20 0.81 3.88
CA LEU A 188 -9.66 1.64 2.76
C LEU A 188 -10.49 0.71 1.85
N PRO A 189 -11.76 1.00 1.49
CA PRO A 189 -12.61 0.20 0.62
C PRO A 189 -11.84 -0.45 -0.54
N GLY A 190 -11.58 -1.74 -0.37
CA GLY A 190 -10.59 -2.45 -1.17
C GLY A 190 -10.08 -3.77 -0.56
N SER A 191 -10.59 -4.22 0.61
CA SER A 191 -10.36 -5.59 1.08
C SER A 191 -11.13 -6.58 0.18
N PHE A 192 -10.60 -6.81 -1.01
CA PHE A 192 -11.18 -7.75 -1.96
C PHE A 192 -10.87 -9.17 -1.53
N VAL A 193 -11.89 -10.00 -1.47
CA VAL A 193 -11.74 -11.46 -1.38
C VAL A 193 -11.92 -12.02 -2.79
N VAL A 194 -11.12 -13.01 -3.18
CA VAL A 194 -11.35 -13.75 -4.44
C VAL A 194 -11.75 -15.17 -4.09
N THR A 195 -12.75 -15.68 -4.78
CA THR A 195 -13.16 -17.08 -4.68
C THR A 195 -13.20 -17.71 -6.06
N ALA A 196 -12.64 -18.91 -6.19
CA ALA A 196 -12.79 -19.76 -7.35
C ALA A 196 -14.12 -20.52 -7.29
N SER A 197 -14.69 -20.86 -8.45
CA SER A 197 -16.03 -21.43 -8.54
C SER A 197 -16.16 -22.47 -9.67
N CYS A 198 -17.03 -23.46 -9.43
CA CYS A 198 -17.40 -24.51 -10.38
C CYS A 198 -18.19 -24.00 -11.59
N ASP A 199 -18.70 -22.77 -11.53
CA ASP A 199 -19.39 -22.11 -12.65
C ASP A 199 -18.42 -21.50 -13.69
N LYS A 200 -17.15 -21.92 -13.66
CA LYS A 200 -16.08 -21.52 -14.58
C LYS A 200 -15.62 -20.07 -14.40
N LYS A 201 -15.95 -19.44 -13.27
CA LYS A 201 -15.59 -18.06 -12.95
C LYS A 201 -14.79 -17.97 -11.66
N CYS A 202 -14.13 -16.83 -11.50
CA CYS A 202 -13.72 -16.34 -10.19
C CYS A 202 -14.49 -15.09 -9.84
N TYR A 203 -14.93 -15.01 -8.59
CA TYR A 203 -15.63 -13.84 -8.06
C TYR A 203 -14.71 -13.03 -7.20
N ILE A 204 -14.78 -11.71 -7.39
CA ILE A 204 -14.11 -10.73 -6.55
C ILE A 204 -15.20 -10.09 -5.70
N TRP A 205 -15.03 -10.14 -4.39
CA TRP A 205 -16.00 -9.68 -3.42
C TRP A 205 -15.46 -8.45 -2.72
N ASN A 206 -16.30 -7.44 -2.57
CA ASN A 206 -16.05 -6.36 -1.63
C ASN A 206 -16.78 -6.68 -0.33
N ILE A 207 -16.08 -6.56 0.80
CA ILE A 207 -16.67 -6.70 2.13
C ILE A 207 -17.22 -5.34 2.56
N ASN A 208 -18.55 -5.23 2.65
CA ASN A 208 -19.17 -4.12 3.36
C ASN A 208 -19.12 -4.43 4.85
N LYS A 209 -18.20 -3.80 5.57
CA LYS A 209 -17.99 -4.03 7.00
C LYS A 209 -19.09 -3.44 7.89
N ASP A 210 -19.81 -2.42 7.43
CA ASP A 210 -20.91 -1.79 8.20
C ASP A 210 -22.08 -2.77 8.43
N ASN A 211 -22.29 -3.70 7.49
CA ASN A 211 -23.32 -4.74 7.60
C ASN A 211 -22.76 -6.16 7.54
N ASN A 212 -21.44 -6.31 7.54
CA ASN A 212 -20.70 -7.56 7.43
C ASN A 212 -21.15 -8.45 6.25
N ARG A 213 -21.48 -7.84 5.10
CA ARG A 213 -21.91 -8.55 3.89
C ARG A 213 -20.87 -8.52 2.78
N PHE A 214 -20.78 -9.63 2.06
CA PHE A 214 -20.03 -9.72 0.82
C PHE A 214 -20.92 -9.28 -0.35
N ASN A 215 -20.45 -8.32 -1.13
CA ASN A 215 -21.06 -7.96 -2.40
C ASN A 215 -20.12 -8.35 -3.52
N VAL A 216 -20.65 -8.98 -4.58
CA VAL A 216 -19.87 -9.23 -5.78
C VAL A 216 -19.46 -7.87 -6.36
N TYR A 217 -18.16 -7.64 -6.43
CA TYR A 217 -17.57 -6.46 -7.02
C TYR A 217 -17.35 -6.65 -8.52
N ASP A 218 -16.80 -7.81 -8.89
CA ASP A 218 -16.45 -8.15 -10.26
C ASP A 218 -16.35 -9.68 -10.42
N SER A 219 -16.33 -10.16 -11.67
CA SER A 219 -16.13 -11.58 -11.99
C SER A 219 -15.13 -11.75 -13.13
N LEU A 220 -14.15 -12.62 -12.94
CA LEU A 220 -13.21 -13.03 -13.99
C LEU A 220 -13.83 -14.17 -14.79
N THR A 221 -14.03 -13.92 -16.09
CA THR A 221 -14.69 -14.84 -17.01
C THR A 221 -13.77 -15.16 -18.19
N GLY A 222 -13.67 -16.43 -18.57
CA GLY A 222 -12.85 -16.86 -19.71
C GLY A 222 -12.41 -18.32 -19.63
N HIS A 223 -12.41 -18.90 -18.43
CA HIS A 223 -12.19 -20.34 -18.27
C HIS A 223 -13.35 -21.16 -18.85
N ASN A 224 -13.01 -22.30 -19.44
CA ASN A 224 -13.98 -23.21 -20.09
C ASN A 224 -14.46 -24.33 -19.17
N ASP A 225 -13.84 -24.45 -17.99
CA ASP A 225 -14.17 -25.42 -16.95
C ASP A 225 -13.93 -24.83 -15.55
N THR A 226 -14.29 -25.59 -14.52
CA THR A 226 -14.21 -25.26 -13.10
C THR A 226 -12.89 -24.60 -12.73
N VAL A 227 -12.97 -23.45 -12.06
CA VAL A 227 -11.79 -22.79 -11.50
C VAL A 227 -11.57 -23.35 -10.09
N TRP A 228 -10.38 -23.87 -9.83
CA TRP A 228 -10.04 -24.52 -8.56
C TRP A 228 -9.27 -23.62 -7.62
N SER A 229 -8.47 -22.71 -8.17
CA SER A 229 -7.63 -21.82 -7.38
C SER A 229 -7.57 -20.44 -8.00
N CYS A 230 -7.49 -19.43 -7.13
CA CYS A 230 -7.29 -18.06 -7.50
C CYS A 230 -6.53 -17.29 -6.43
N GLU A 231 -5.62 -16.42 -6.84
CA GLU A 231 -4.78 -15.65 -5.92
C GLU A 231 -4.48 -14.24 -6.47
N PHE A 232 -4.34 -13.27 -5.58
CA PHE A 232 -3.71 -11.99 -5.90
C PHE A 232 -2.19 -12.10 -5.75
N ASN A 233 -1.42 -11.39 -6.59
CA ASN A 233 -0.02 -11.15 -6.24
C ASN A 233 0.09 -10.16 -5.06
N ARG A 234 1.24 -10.06 -4.40
CA ARG A 234 1.38 -9.23 -3.17
C ARG A 234 1.17 -7.74 -3.45
N THR A 235 1.52 -7.30 -4.65
CA THR A 235 1.28 -5.90 -5.06
C THR A 235 -0.19 -5.62 -5.42
N GLY A 236 -1.04 -6.65 -5.53
CA GLY A 236 -2.44 -6.58 -5.89
C GLY A 236 -2.69 -6.34 -7.39
N LYS A 237 -1.64 -6.09 -8.18
CA LYS A 237 -1.68 -5.67 -9.59
C LYS A 237 -2.13 -6.77 -10.55
N TYR A 238 -1.93 -8.03 -10.20
CA TYR A 238 -2.27 -9.17 -11.04
C TYR A 238 -3.04 -10.20 -10.23
N LYS A 239 -3.96 -10.89 -10.91
CA LYS A 239 -4.70 -12.03 -10.37
C LYS A 239 -4.31 -13.24 -11.17
N ILE A 240 -4.19 -14.39 -10.51
CA ILE A 240 -3.97 -15.67 -11.18
C ILE A 240 -5.13 -16.61 -10.90
N THR A 241 -5.52 -17.39 -11.89
CA THR A 241 -6.57 -18.41 -11.77
C THR A 241 -6.10 -19.71 -12.40
N ALA A 242 -6.43 -20.84 -11.78
CA ALA A 242 -6.13 -22.19 -12.28
C ALA A 242 -7.41 -23.00 -12.45
N SER A 243 -7.56 -23.67 -13.60
CA SER A 243 -8.80 -24.35 -13.96
C SER A 243 -8.60 -25.78 -14.43
N ALA A 244 -9.69 -26.55 -14.32
CA ALA A 244 -9.84 -27.86 -14.95
C ALA A 244 -9.75 -27.81 -16.49
N ASP A 245 -9.83 -26.64 -17.12
CA ASP A 245 -9.66 -26.48 -18.57
C ASP A 245 -8.20 -26.60 -19.03
N SER A 246 -7.33 -27.13 -18.16
CA SER A 246 -5.89 -27.27 -18.35
C SER A 246 -5.11 -25.95 -18.36
N THR A 247 -5.76 -24.80 -18.13
CA THR A 247 -5.12 -23.48 -18.24
C THR A 247 -4.95 -22.78 -16.90
N ILE A 248 -3.94 -21.91 -16.89
CA ILE A 248 -3.77 -20.86 -15.90
C ILE A 248 -3.99 -19.54 -16.64
N ARG A 249 -4.67 -18.59 -16.03
CA ARG A 249 -4.85 -17.26 -16.59
C ARG A 249 -4.32 -16.20 -15.63
N ILE A 250 -3.71 -15.17 -16.20
CA ILE A 250 -3.31 -13.97 -15.45
C ILE A 250 -4.16 -12.81 -15.93
N TRP A 251 -4.74 -12.12 -14.97
CA TRP A 251 -5.65 -11.01 -15.20
C TRP A 251 -4.99 -9.74 -14.70
N ASP A 252 -5.19 -8.66 -15.45
CA ASP A 252 -4.90 -7.34 -14.93
C ASP A 252 -6.01 -6.85 -13.98
N LEU A 253 -5.76 -5.69 -13.37
CA LEU A 253 -6.67 -5.08 -12.41
C LEU A 253 -8.08 -4.81 -12.96
N ASN A 254 -8.20 -4.57 -14.27
CA ASN A 254 -9.47 -4.26 -14.93
C ASN A 254 -10.25 -5.51 -15.34
N GLY A 255 -9.82 -6.70 -14.88
CA GLY A 255 -10.43 -7.96 -15.26
C GLY A 255 -10.18 -8.35 -16.72
N ARG A 256 -9.26 -7.64 -17.41
CA ARG A 256 -8.88 -8.01 -18.77
C ARG A 256 -7.87 -9.14 -18.69
N GLU A 257 -8.16 -10.18 -19.46
CA GLU A 257 -7.23 -11.27 -19.66
C GLU A 257 -5.97 -10.74 -20.34
N ARG A 258 -4.81 -10.98 -19.73
CA ARG A 258 -3.54 -10.91 -20.45
C ARG A 258 -3.20 -12.31 -20.89
N ASN A 259 -3.52 -12.62 -22.15
CA ASN A 259 -3.32 -13.94 -22.73
C ASN A 259 -1.88 -14.41 -22.49
N ALA A 260 -1.75 -15.38 -21.60
CA ALA A 260 -0.66 -16.31 -21.55
C ALA A 260 -1.30 -17.68 -21.39
N GLU A 261 -1.51 -18.36 -22.52
CA GLU A 261 -1.83 -19.79 -22.46
C GLU A 261 -0.58 -20.51 -21.97
N PHE A 262 -0.58 -20.88 -20.70
CA PHE A 262 0.58 -21.52 -20.10
C PHE A 262 0.64 -23.00 -20.50
N SER A 263 1.30 -23.31 -21.62
CA SER A 263 1.77 -24.67 -21.94
C SER A 263 3.22 -24.88 -21.48
N PHE A 264 3.59 -26.14 -21.22
CA PHE A 264 4.89 -26.60 -20.66
C PHE A 264 6.13 -25.79 -21.08
N GLY A 265 7.01 -25.54 -20.10
CA GLY A 265 8.33 -24.93 -20.33
C GLY A 265 8.43 -23.49 -19.84
N TYR A 266 7.96 -22.51 -20.62
CA TYR A 266 8.14 -21.07 -20.34
C TYR A 266 7.13 -20.23 -21.14
N ASN A 267 6.68 -19.10 -20.60
CA ASN A 267 5.81 -18.14 -21.32
C ASN A 267 6.30 -16.70 -21.22
N TYR A 268 5.87 -15.86 -22.16
CA TYR A 268 6.26 -14.45 -22.26
C TYR A 268 5.05 -13.54 -22.05
N LEU A 269 5.05 -12.77 -20.97
CA LEU A 269 4.06 -11.73 -20.68
C LEU A 269 4.80 -10.39 -20.58
N ASP A 270 4.31 -9.38 -21.30
CA ASP A 270 4.89 -8.03 -21.28
C ASP A 270 6.42 -7.99 -21.53
N GLY A 271 6.93 -8.91 -22.36
CA GLY A 271 8.37 -9.05 -22.65
C GLY A 271 9.20 -9.69 -21.52
N ARG A 272 8.56 -10.17 -20.45
CA ARG A 272 9.19 -10.89 -19.34
C ARG A 272 8.92 -12.39 -19.44
N ARG A 273 9.94 -13.20 -19.15
CA ARG A 273 9.86 -14.66 -19.16
C ARG A 273 9.32 -15.15 -17.81
N TYR A 274 8.12 -15.71 -17.82
CA TYR A 274 7.53 -16.38 -16.67
C TYR A 274 7.83 -17.87 -16.75
N LYS A 275 8.51 -18.37 -15.71
CA LYS A 275 8.76 -19.80 -15.56
C LYS A 275 7.52 -20.42 -14.94
N VAL A 276 6.94 -21.41 -15.60
CA VAL A 276 5.89 -22.26 -15.01
C VAL A 276 6.57 -23.53 -14.54
N LYS A 277 6.57 -23.76 -13.22
CA LYS A 277 7.01 -25.02 -12.65
C LYS A 277 5.78 -25.80 -12.22
N TYR A 278 5.62 -27.01 -12.76
CA TYR A 278 4.69 -27.99 -12.20
C TYR A 278 5.38 -28.67 -11.03
N GLY A 279 4.70 -28.76 -9.88
CA GLY A 279 5.24 -29.41 -8.67
C GLY A 279 5.52 -30.91 -8.86
N GLU A 280 6.52 -31.42 -8.16
CA GLU A 280 6.85 -32.86 -8.07
C GLU A 280 5.74 -33.58 -7.31
N TYR A 281 4.98 -34.43 -8.00
CA TYR A 281 4.31 -35.57 -7.38
C TYR A 281 4.74 -36.81 -8.17
N ASP A 282 5.28 -37.79 -7.44
CA ASP A 282 5.71 -39.10 -7.91
C ASP A 282 4.67 -39.72 -8.85
N ASP A 283 5.07 -39.93 -10.09
CA ASP A 283 5.17 -41.28 -10.66
C ASP A 283 6.04 -41.18 -11.92
N ASP A 284 7.13 -41.96 -11.94
CA ASP A 284 8.05 -42.21 -13.06
C ASP A 284 7.35 -42.91 -14.23
N VAL A 285 6.26 -42.33 -14.73
CA VAL A 285 5.64 -42.74 -15.99
C VAL A 285 5.38 -41.48 -16.79
N GLU A 286 6.38 -41.11 -17.61
CA GLU A 286 6.10 -40.39 -18.84
C GLU A 286 5.09 -41.24 -19.63
N ASN A 287 3.80 -40.92 -19.49
CA ASN A 287 2.75 -41.49 -20.32
C ASN A 287 2.42 -40.48 -21.41
N PRO A 288 3.09 -40.54 -22.58
CA PRO A 288 2.92 -39.57 -23.66
C PRO A 288 1.51 -39.60 -24.30
N ASP A 289 0.67 -40.59 -23.96
CA ASP A 289 -0.67 -40.79 -24.51
C ASP A 289 -1.83 -40.26 -23.64
N LEU A 290 -1.55 -39.51 -22.57
CA LEU A 290 -2.63 -38.85 -21.82
C LEU A 290 -3.25 -37.73 -22.69
N SER A 291 -4.45 -38.03 -23.22
CA SER A 291 -5.24 -37.08 -23.99
C SER A 291 -5.40 -35.75 -23.22
N PRO A 292 -5.59 -34.60 -23.91
CA PRO A 292 -5.80 -33.30 -23.26
C PRO A 292 -6.87 -33.31 -22.16
N TYR A 293 -7.78 -34.29 -22.19
CA TYR A 293 -8.85 -34.50 -21.22
C TYR A 293 -8.39 -34.82 -19.79
N TYR A 294 -7.18 -35.33 -19.60
CA TYR A 294 -6.63 -35.71 -18.28
C TYR A 294 -5.72 -34.64 -17.66
N ARG A 295 -5.45 -33.53 -18.35
CA ARG A 295 -4.56 -32.48 -17.83
C ARG A 295 -5.39 -31.44 -17.09
N LYS A 296 -5.43 -31.46 -15.75
CA LYS A 296 -6.12 -30.42 -14.96
C LYS A 296 -5.15 -29.63 -14.12
N VAL A 297 -5.33 -28.31 -14.03
CA VAL A 297 -4.56 -27.47 -13.12
C VAL A 297 -5.42 -27.21 -11.89
N CYS A 298 -4.96 -27.70 -10.74
CA CYS A 298 -5.68 -27.60 -9.48
C CYS A 298 -5.22 -26.41 -8.64
N ASN A 299 -3.98 -25.95 -8.83
CA ASN A 299 -3.46 -24.79 -8.11
C ASN A 299 -2.48 -23.97 -8.94
N ALA A 300 -2.46 -22.66 -8.72
CA ALA A 300 -1.44 -21.76 -9.24
C ALA A 300 -1.18 -20.65 -8.21
N THR A 301 0.09 -20.39 -7.93
CA THR A 301 0.54 -19.36 -7.00
C THR A 301 1.70 -18.58 -7.58
N PHE A 302 1.82 -17.30 -7.21
CA PHE A 302 2.98 -16.50 -7.56
C PHE A 302 4.18 -16.92 -6.71
N SER A 303 5.34 -17.05 -7.35
CA SER A 303 6.60 -17.24 -6.61
C SER A 303 6.94 -16.00 -5.77
N LYS A 304 7.83 -16.18 -4.78
CA LYS A 304 8.26 -15.11 -3.88
C LYS A 304 8.85 -13.88 -4.58
N ASP A 305 9.43 -14.06 -5.77
CA ASP A 305 10.01 -13.00 -6.61
C ASP A 305 8.98 -12.39 -7.59
N GLU A 306 7.74 -12.86 -7.62
CA GLU A 306 6.65 -12.47 -8.52
C GLU A 306 6.96 -12.55 -10.04
N LEU A 307 8.07 -13.21 -10.41
CA LEU A 307 8.51 -13.38 -11.79
C LEU A 307 8.29 -14.79 -12.32
N SER A 308 7.76 -15.69 -11.49
CA SER A 308 7.37 -17.03 -11.89
C SER A 308 6.05 -17.44 -11.25
N VAL A 309 5.45 -18.46 -11.84
CA VAL A 309 4.23 -19.07 -11.32
C VAL A 309 4.55 -20.52 -11.02
N VAL A 310 4.20 -20.97 -9.83
CA VAL A 310 4.21 -22.39 -9.49
C VAL A 310 2.80 -22.90 -9.62
N ALA A 311 2.64 -23.95 -10.41
CA ALA A 311 1.36 -24.59 -10.63
C ALA A 311 1.43 -26.04 -10.20
N THR A 312 0.31 -26.61 -9.79
CA THR A 312 0.17 -28.04 -9.59
C THR A 312 -1.01 -28.54 -10.40
N GLY A 313 -0.84 -29.71 -11.01
CA GLY A 313 -1.89 -30.42 -11.71
C GLY A 313 -2.00 -31.84 -11.19
N TYR A 314 -3.09 -32.50 -11.55
CA TYR A 314 -3.24 -33.95 -11.39
C TYR A 314 -3.46 -34.56 -12.78
N PHE A 315 -3.01 -35.80 -12.92
CA PHE A 315 -3.24 -36.68 -14.07
C PHE A 315 -4.52 -37.50 -13.87
#